data_AF-A0A2W5XDP2-F1
#
_entry.id   AF-A0A2W5XDP2-F1
#
_cell.length_a   1.000
_cell.length_b   1.000
_cell.length_c   1.000
_cell.angle_alpha   90.00
_cell.angle_beta   90.00
_cell.angle_gamma   90.00
#
_symmetry.space_group_name_H-M   'P 1'
#
loop_
_entity.id
_entity.type
_entity.pdbx_description
1 polymer ?
#
loop_
_entity_poly.entity_id
_entity_poly.type
_entity_poly.pdbx_seq_one_letter_code
_entity_poly.pdbx_strand_id
1 'polypeptide(L)'
;MREHRDAAIEGLRRAIDCMPRETRVAMLQGVEANDIIIGGYASQDGVCPMLAAHRAGGRTSLIAFANAWDRLALPDARERRARRATARELRILTTNLHASLLADEAPATRFPAAIAEHLELIVGRGRSPRASRRRPGDPDRARELRNRPGWAWMRVVRRYDDYDRLREELRVERDSIEVEREPAGRVA
;
A
#
# COMPACT_ATOMS: atom_id res chain seq x y z
N MET A 1 -0.83 14.40 11.23
CA MET A 1 -0.53 13.60 12.45
C MET A 1 -1.22 12.23 12.47
N ARG A 2 -2.55 12.12 12.24
CA ARG A 2 -3.25 10.81 12.22
C ARG A 2 -2.73 9.87 11.12
N GLU A 3 -2.63 10.36 9.90
CA GLU A 3 -2.15 9.58 8.74
C GLU A 3 -0.74 8.99 8.94
N HIS A 4 0.19 9.75 9.52
CA HIS A 4 1.54 9.27 9.82
C HIS A 4 1.53 8.14 10.86
N ARG A 5 0.65 8.26 11.86
CA ARG A 5 0.49 7.23 12.89
C ARG A 5 -0.14 5.96 12.32
N ASP A 6 -1.14 6.10 11.48
CA ASP A 6 -1.80 4.97 10.82
C ASP A 6 -0.81 4.24 9.91
N ALA A 7 0.00 4.98 9.15
CA ALA A 7 1.08 4.41 8.34
C ALA A 7 2.14 3.68 9.19
N ALA A 8 2.46 4.18 10.39
CA ALA A 8 3.39 3.52 11.30
C ALA A 8 2.81 2.23 11.90
N ILE A 9 1.53 2.24 12.31
CA ILE A 9 0.83 1.04 12.78
C ILE A 9 0.78 -0.02 11.67
N GLU A 10 0.46 0.40 10.45
CA GLU A 10 0.39 -0.49 9.30
C GLU A 10 1.78 -1.03 8.90
N GLY A 11 2.82 -0.22 9.05
CA GLY A 11 4.20 -0.67 8.92
C GLY A 11 4.58 -1.75 9.95
N LEU A 12 4.16 -1.59 11.20
CA LEU A 12 4.38 -2.58 12.26
C LEU A 12 3.63 -3.88 11.97
N ARG A 13 2.36 -3.81 11.54
CA ARG A 13 1.55 -4.97 11.16
C ARG A 13 2.24 -5.84 10.12
N ARG A 14 2.63 -5.25 9.00
CA ARG A 14 3.36 -5.97 7.93
C ARG A 14 4.64 -6.61 8.44
N ALA A 15 5.40 -5.91 9.28
CA ALA A 15 6.62 -6.46 9.84
C ALA A 15 6.34 -7.66 10.79
N ILE A 16 5.24 -7.62 11.53
CA ILE A 16 4.78 -8.74 12.37
C ILE A 16 4.39 -9.94 11.51
N ASP A 17 3.60 -9.73 10.45
CA ASP A 17 3.12 -10.80 9.57
C ASP A 17 4.27 -11.51 8.83
N CYS A 18 5.39 -10.82 8.59
CA CYS A 18 6.59 -11.42 8.03
C CYS A 18 7.37 -12.31 9.02
N MET A 19 7.04 -12.32 10.31
CA MET A 19 7.70 -13.16 11.30
C MET A 19 7.08 -14.57 11.32
N PRO A 20 7.89 -15.63 11.51
CA PRO A 20 7.37 -16.98 11.75
C PRO A 20 6.40 -17.02 12.93
N ARG A 21 5.42 -17.91 12.86
CA ARG A 21 4.36 -18.04 13.88
C ARG A 21 4.96 -18.27 15.26
N GLU A 22 5.98 -19.11 15.37
CA GLU A 22 6.68 -19.43 16.61
C GLU A 22 7.32 -18.18 17.23
N THR A 23 7.87 -17.30 16.40
CA THR A 23 8.48 -16.03 16.86
C THR A 23 7.41 -15.06 17.36
N ARG A 24 6.24 -14.99 16.70
CA ARG A 24 5.12 -14.16 17.16
C ARG A 24 4.58 -14.64 18.51
N VAL A 25 4.42 -15.96 18.70
CA VAL A 25 4.01 -16.57 19.98
C VAL A 25 5.05 -16.32 21.08
N ALA A 26 6.33 -16.57 20.80
CA ALA A 26 7.40 -16.32 21.75
C ALA A 26 7.50 -14.83 22.11
N MET A 27 7.22 -13.92 21.16
CA MET A 27 7.19 -12.48 21.43
C MET A 27 6.07 -12.11 22.39
N LEU A 28 4.87 -12.67 22.27
CA LEU A 28 3.78 -12.43 23.24
C LEU A 28 4.20 -12.86 24.65
N GLN A 29 4.73 -14.07 24.80
CA GLN A 29 5.23 -14.58 26.09
C GLN A 29 6.36 -13.69 26.64
N GLY A 30 7.28 -13.28 25.78
CA GLY A 30 8.40 -12.42 26.15
C GLY A 30 7.95 -11.02 26.59
N VAL A 31 6.95 -10.44 25.94
CA VAL A 31 6.39 -9.13 26.30
C VAL A 31 5.65 -9.18 27.63
N GLU A 32 5.00 -10.28 27.97
CA GLU A 32 4.35 -10.46 29.28
C GLU A 32 5.37 -10.65 30.42
N ALA A 33 6.48 -11.33 30.15
CA ALA A 33 7.47 -11.67 31.16
C ALA A 33 8.54 -10.60 31.41
N ASN A 34 8.61 -9.54 30.59
CA ASN A 34 9.70 -8.56 30.65
C ASN A 34 9.19 -7.13 30.56
N ASP A 35 9.92 -6.21 31.20
CA ASP A 35 9.81 -4.80 30.88
C ASP A 35 10.34 -4.55 29.47
N ILE A 36 9.52 -3.91 28.63
CA ILE A 36 9.83 -3.69 27.23
C ILE A 36 10.28 -2.26 26.97
N ILE A 37 11.33 -2.13 26.15
CA ILE A 37 11.88 -0.84 25.73
C ILE A 37 11.72 -0.60 24.23
N ILE A 38 11.92 0.66 23.85
CA ILE A 38 11.98 1.16 22.48
C ILE A 38 13.36 1.78 22.25
N GLY A 39 13.83 1.79 21.01
CA GLY A 39 15.02 2.54 20.60
C GLY A 39 16.34 1.95 21.10
N GLY A 40 16.35 0.66 21.42
CA GLY A 40 17.52 -0.04 21.93
C GLY A 40 17.31 -1.55 22.00
N TYR A 41 18.38 -2.30 22.25
CA TYR A 41 18.36 -3.76 22.34
C TYR A 41 18.08 -4.25 23.77
N ALA A 42 18.77 -3.66 24.74
CA ALA A 42 18.58 -3.85 26.17
C ALA A 42 19.03 -2.59 26.91
N SER A 43 18.43 -2.31 28.06
CA SER A 43 18.85 -1.26 28.99
C SER A 43 18.56 -1.70 30.42
N GLN A 44 18.90 -0.84 31.39
CA GLN A 44 18.47 -1.03 32.79
C GLN A 44 16.95 -1.06 32.93
N ASP A 45 16.24 -0.43 31.99
CA ASP A 45 14.79 -0.27 32.01
C ASP A 45 14.04 -1.44 31.34
N GLY A 46 14.75 -2.38 30.71
CA GLY A 46 14.12 -3.54 30.07
C GLY A 46 14.83 -4.00 28.80
N VAL A 47 14.11 -4.76 27.98
CA VAL A 47 14.63 -5.36 26.74
C VAL A 47 13.73 -5.07 25.55
N CYS A 48 14.28 -5.10 24.35
CA CYS A 48 13.45 -4.93 23.16
C CYS A 48 12.53 -6.15 22.97
N PRO A 49 11.38 -5.99 22.29
CA PRO A 49 10.45 -7.11 22.08
C PRO A 49 11.10 -8.31 21.40
N MET A 50 12.10 -8.07 20.55
CA MET A 50 12.80 -9.17 19.87
C MET A 50 13.72 -9.96 20.78
N LEU A 51 14.41 -9.30 21.70
CA LEU A 51 15.23 -9.99 22.70
C LEU A 51 14.33 -10.75 23.69
N ALA A 52 13.21 -10.15 24.09
CA ALA A 52 12.17 -10.82 24.87
C ALA A 52 11.68 -12.10 24.18
N ALA A 53 11.35 -12.02 22.89
CA ALA A 53 10.95 -13.18 22.09
C ALA A 53 12.06 -14.25 22.04
N HIS A 54 13.32 -13.85 21.86
CA HIS A 54 14.43 -14.80 21.80
C HIS A 54 14.62 -15.56 23.12
N ARG A 55 14.48 -14.86 24.26
CA ARG A 55 14.52 -15.50 25.59
C ARG A 55 13.37 -16.48 25.80
N ALA A 56 12.22 -16.22 25.19
CA ALA A 56 11.08 -17.14 25.16
C ALA A 56 11.17 -18.22 24.07
N GLY A 57 12.30 -18.33 23.35
CA GLY A 57 12.55 -19.40 22.38
C GLY A 57 12.37 -19.02 20.91
N GLY A 58 12.04 -17.77 20.58
CA GLY A 58 11.99 -17.27 19.21
C GLY A 58 13.38 -17.28 18.56
N ARG A 59 13.53 -17.86 17.37
CA ARG A 59 14.85 -18.02 16.70
C ARG A 59 15.08 -17.05 15.54
N THR A 60 14.16 -16.13 15.31
CA THR A 60 14.24 -15.17 14.21
C THR A 60 14.54 -13.77 14.72
N SER A 61 15.48 -13.11 14.05
CA SER A 61 15.68 -11.67 14.17
C SER A 61 15.20 -10.99 12.89
N LEU A 62 14.33 -9.99 13.02
CA LEU A 62 13.83 -9.23 11.88
C LEU A 62 14.11 -7.74 12.11
N ILE A 63 15.13 -7.21 11.44
CA ILE A 63 15.51 -5.79 11.52
C ILE A 63 14.33 -4.89 11.09
N ALA A 64 13.53 -5.34 10.12
CA ALA A 64 12.34 -4.62 9.67
C ALA A 64 11.33 -4.42 10.81
N PHE A 65 11.14 -5.41 11.69
CA PHE A 65 10.31 -5.28 12.88
C PHE A 65 10.89 -4.27 13.87
N ALA A 66 12.19 -4.36 14.19
CA ALA A 66 12.83 -3.42 15.11
C ALA A 66 12.67 -1.98 14.64
N ASN A 67 12.89 -1.72 13.35
CA ASN A 67 12.68 -0.41 12.75
C ASN A 67 11.22 0.05 12.78
N ALA A 68 10.26 -0.85 12.55
CA ALA A 68 8.84 -0.52 12.58
C ALA A 68 8.35 -0.22 14.00
N TRP A 69 8.82 -0.99 14.99
CA TRP A 69 8.55 -0.77 16.40
C TRP A 69 9.07 0.60 16.86
N ASP A 70 10.33 0.90 16.56
CA ASP A 70 10.93 2.17 16.93
C ASP A 70 10.25 3.34 16.22
N ARG A 71 9.88 3.19 14.95
CA ARG A 71 9.15 4.24 14.21
C ARG A 71 7.77 4.52 14.79
N LEU A 72 7.06 3.50 15.27
CA LEU A 72 5.74 3.67 15.89
C LEU A 72 5.85 4.53 17.16
N ALA A 73 6.89 4.29 17.95
CA ALA A 73 7.02 4.84 19.29
C ALA A 73 7.92 6.08 19.37
N LEU A 74 8.77 6.30 18.37
CA LEU A 74 9.63 7.48 18.18
C LEU A 74 9.34 8.10 16.80
N PRO A 75 8.19 8.79 16.63
CA PRO A 75 7.85 9.45 15.38
C PRO A 75 8.86 10.54 15.00
N ASP A 76 9.47 11.19 16.01
CA ASP A 76 10.50 12.20 15.81
C ASP A 76 11.91 11.59 15.96
N ALA A 77 12.66 11.57 14.85
CA ALA A 77 13.98 10.96 14.78
C ALA A 77 15.06 11.68 15.62
N ARG A 78 14.77 12.86 16.17
CA ARG A 78 15.74 13.70 16.90
C ARG A 78 15.93 13.29 18.37
N GLU A 79 15.00 12.53 18.95
CA GLU A 79 15.02 12.14 20.38
C GLU A 79 15.06 10.61 20.56
N ARG A 80 15.95 9.93 19.82
CA ARG A 80 16.12 8.47 19.89
C ARG A 80 16.90 8.03 21.13
N ARG A 81 16.35 8.27 22.32
CA ARG A 81 16.86 7.66 23.56
C ARG A 81 16.03 6.44 23.90
N ALA A 82 16.71 5.36 24.28
CA ALA A 82 16.04 4.17 24.76
C ALA A 82 15.17 4.52 25.98
N ARG A 83 13.91 4.09 25.96
CA ARG A 83 12.94 4.31 27.05
C ARG A 83 12.00 3.13 27.18
N ARG A 84 11.34 3.03 28.34
CA ARG A 84 10.23 2.09 28.53
C ARG A 84 9.10 2.34 27.54
N ALA A 85 8.52 1.26 27.05
CA ALA A 85 7.31 1.28 26.25
C ALA A 85 6.11 1.69 27.12
N THR A 86 5.29 2.58 26.58
CA THR A 86 4.05 2.97 27.23
C THR A 86 3.02 1.85 27.14
N ALA A 87 2.06 1.83 28.05
CA ALA A 87 0.95 0.86 28.02
C ALA A 87 0.18 0.86 26.69
N ARG A 88 0.08 2.03 26.02
CA ARG A 88 -0.56 2.14 24.71
C ARG A 88 0.26 1.44 23.62
N GLU A 89 1.56 1.64 23.61
CA GLU A 89 2.45 1.02 22.62
C GLU A 89 2.46 -0.51 22.76
N LEU A 90 2.53 -1.00 24.01
CA LEU A 90 2.42 -2.42 24.30
C LEU A 90 1.08 -2.99 23.86
N ARG A 91 -0.03 -2.29 24.14
CA ARG A 91 -1.36 -2.72 23.68
C ARG A 91 -1.45 -2.80 22.16
N ILE A 92 -0.85 -1.84 21.43
CA ILE A 92 -0.80 -1.89 19.97
C ILE A 92 -0.01 -3.12 19.51
N LEU A 93 1.17 -3.37 20.09
CA LEU A 93 2.00 -4.52 19.75
C LEU A 93 1.25 -5.84 19.99
N THR A 94 0.72 -6.05 21.19
CA THR A 94 0.03 -7.31 21.56
C THR A 94 -1.24 -7.52 20.75
N THR A 95 -2.02 -6.47 20.50
CA THR A 95 -3.22 -6.56 19.65
C THR A 95 -2.86 -7.00 18.23
N ASN A 96 -1.81 -6.44 17.63
CA ASN A 96 -1.40 -6.82 16.28
C ASN A 96 -0.78 -8.23 16.24
N LEU A 97 -0.05 -8.66 17.28
CA LEU A 97 0.44 -10.03 17.39
C LEU A 97 -0.73 -11.02 17.47
N HIS A 98 -1.72 -10.77 18.34
CA HIS A 98 -2.91 -11.62 18.41
C HIS A 98 -3.70 -11.63 17.10
N ALA A 99 -3.90 -10.47 16.46
CA ALA A 99 -4.59 -10.40 15.17
C ALA A 99 -3.88 -11.20 14.08
N SER A 100 -2.55 -11.10 14.02
CA SER A 100 -1.71 -11.85 13.08
C SER A 100 -1.81 -13.36 13.31
N LEU A 101 -1.80 -13.81 14.57
CA LEU A 101 -1.95 -15.23 14.92
C LEU A 101 -3.37 -15.76 14.63
N LEU A 102 -4.40 -14.97 14.93
CA LEU A 102 -5.79 -15.31 14.60
C LEU A 102 -6.01 -15.39 13.08
N ALA A 103 -5.31 -14.56 12.30
CA ALA A 103 -5.37 -14.61 10.85
C ALA A 103 -4.76 -15.91 10.27
N ASP A 104 -3.73 -16.47 10.91
CA ASP A 104 -3.17 -17.77 10.53
C ASP A 104 -4.13 -18.93 10.83
N GLU A 105 -4.93 -18.81 11.89
CA GLU A 105 -5.89 -19.83 12.34
C GLU A 105 -7.22 -19.74 11.61
N ALA A 106 -7.53 -18.60 10.98
CA ALA A 106 -8.68 -18.47 10.13
C ALA A 106 -8.61 -19.52 9.01
N PRO A 107 -9.70 -20.29 8.77
CA PRO A 107 -9.75 -21.16 7.62
C PRO A 107 -9.39 -20.31 6.42
N ALA A 108 -8.45 -20.79 5.58
CA ALA A 108 -8.07 -20.08 4.38
C ALA A 108 -9.33 -19.81 3.56
N THR A 109 -9.93 -18.62 3.74
CA THR A 109 -10.84 -18.06 2.75
C THR A 109 -10.09 -18.17 1.43
N ARG A 110 -10.72 -18.57 0.33
CA ARG A 110 -10.05 -18.99 -0.93
C ARG A 110 -8.98 -18.02 -1.49
N PHE A 111 -8.79 -16.84 -0.90
CA PHE A 111 -7.92 -15.76 -1.31
C PHE A 111 -6.41 -16.01 -1.11
N PRO A 112 -5.84 -16.47 0.02
CA PRO A 112 -4.41 -16.70 0.12
C PRO A 112 -3.93 -17.81 -0.82
N ALA A 113 -4.73 -18.87 -1.01
CA ALA A 113 -4.48 -19.88 -2.03
C ALA A 113 -4.51 -19.30 -3.45
N ALA A 114 -5.50 -18.46 -3.77
CA ALA A 114 -5.59 -17.79 -5.07
C ALA A 114 -4.47 -16.76 -5.28
N ILE A 115 -4.00 -16.08 -4.23
CA ILE A 115 -2.86 -15.16 -4.27
C ILE A 115 -1.57 -15.95 -4.49
N ALA A 116 -1.37 -17.06 -3.77
CA ALA A 116 -0.23 -17.95 -3.97
C ALA A 116 -0.19 -18.50 -5.39
N GLU A 117 -1.32 -19.02 -5.90
CA GLU A 117 -1.47 -19.47 -7.29
C GLU A 117 -1.16 -18.33 -8.28
N HIS A 118 -1.66 -17.11 -8.03
CA HIS A 118 -1.39 -15.95 -8.88
C HIS A 118 0.08 -15.54 -8.87
N LEU A 119 0.75 -15.57 -7.71
CA LEU A 119 2.16 -15.26 -7.58
C LEU A 119 3.03 -16.36 -8.20
N GLU A 120 2.68 -17.63 -8.05
CA GLU A 120 3.30 -18.74 -8.76
C GLU A 120 3.16 -18.61 -10.28
N LEU A 121 1.99 -18.18 -10.77
CA LEU A 121 1.78 -17.86 -12.19
C LEU A 121 2.63 -16.66 -12.65
N ILE A 122 2.89 -15.67 -11.79
CA ILE A 122 3.77 -14.53 -12.11
C ILE A 122 5.24 -14.96 -12.13
N VAL A 123 5.68 -15.76 -11.16
CA VAL A 123 7.06 -16.21 -11.02
C VAL A 123 7.41 -17.29 -12.06
N GLY A 124 6.50 -18.23 -12.32
CA GLY A 124 6.61 -19.24 -13.39
C GLY A 124 6.55 -18.65 -14.80
N ARG A 125 6.03 -17.42 -14.94
CA ARG A 125 6.17 -16.59 -16.15
C ARG A 125 7.52 -15.87 -16.23
N GLY A 126 8.60 -16.51 -15.78
CA GLY A 126 9.97 -16.05 -15.97
C GLY A 126 10.14 -15.41 -17.35
N ARG A 127 10.35 -14.08 -17.35
CA ARG A 127 10.72 -13.24 -18.50
C ARG A 127 10.15 -13.69 -19.85
N SER A 128 8.84 -13.93 -19.94
CA SER A 128 8.23 -14.26 -21.23
C SER A 128 8.33 -13.04 -22.16
N PRO A 129 8.76 -13.18 -23.44
CA PRO A 129 8.82 -12.07 -24.42
C PRO A 129 7.45 -11.43 -24.72
N ARG A 130 6.38 -11.93 -24.11
CA ARG A 130 5.00 -11.44 -24.23
C ARG A 130 4.75 -10.10 -23.55
N ALA A 131 5.75 -9.50 -22.88
CA ALA A 131 5.71 -8.07 -22.54
C ALA A 131 5.62 -7.16 -23.80
N SER A 132 5.81 -7.71 -25.00
CA SER A 132 5.55 -7.06 -26.29
C SER A 132 4.12 -7.21 -26.83
N ARG A 133 3.23 -7.96 -26.15
CA ARG A 133 1.80 -7.87 -26.46
C ARG A 133 1.32 -6.53 -25.93
N ARG A 134 1.40 -5.53 -26.83
CA ARG A 134 0.76 -4.22 -26.74
C ARG A 134 -0.49 -4.36 -25.89
N ARG A 135 -0.50 -3.71 -24.71
CA ARG A 135 -1.75 -3.48 -23.99
C ARG A 135 -2.75 -2.94 -25.03
N PRO A 136 -3.99 -3.47 -25.10
CA PRO A 136 -5.03 -2.81 -25.87
C PRO A 136 -5.23 -1.42 -25.26
N GLY A 137 -4.67 -0.41 -25.92
CA GLY A 137 -4.57 0.95 -25.42
C GLY A 137 -3.68 1.77 -26.36
N ASP A 138 -3.99 3.07 -26.44
CA ASP A 138 -3.22 4.02 -27.23
C ASP A 138 -1.75 4.03 -26.76
N PRO A 139 -0.75 4.13 -27.67
CA PRO A 139 0.65 4.33 -27.27
C PRO A 139 0.77 5.55 -26.34
N ASP A 140 1.78 5.57 -25.47
CA ASP A 140 2.06 6.74 -24.63
C ASP A 140 2.45 7.95 -25.49
N ARG A 141 1.45 8.75 -25.86
CA ARG A 141 1.56 10.00 -26.61
C ARG A 141 1.50 11.21 -25.69
N ALA A 142 1.73 11.04 -24.38
CA ALA A 142 1.67 12.16 -23.43
C ALA A 142 2.57 13.33 -23.86
N ARG A 143 3.71 13.06 -24.50
CA ARG A 143 4.59 14.10 -25.03
C ARG A 143 3.96 14.94 -26.14
N GLU A 144 3.18 14.34 -27.01
CA GLU A 144 2.49 15.01 -28.12
C GLU A 144 1.22 15.74 -27.65
N LEU A 145 0.51 15.14 -26.69
CA LEU A 145 -0.81 15.59 -26.27
C LEU A 145 -0.79 16.58 -25.10
N ARG A 146 0.32 16.71 -24.36
CA ARG A 146 0.46 17.59 -23.18
C ARG A 146 0.01 19.04 -23.41
N ASN A 147 0.17 19.55 -24.63
CA ASN A 147 -0.17 20.92 -25.01
C ASN A 147 -1.56 21.06 -25.67
N ARG A 148 -2.31 19.97 -25.84
CA ARG A 148 -3.62 20.00 -26.52
C ARG A 148 -4.77 20.21 -25.54
N PRO A 149 -5.64 21.22 -25.72
CA PRO A 149 -6.72 21.47 -24.78
C PRO A 149 -7.65 20.25 -24.68
N GLY A 150 -7.81 19.76 -23.46
CA GLY A 150 -8.73 18.69 -23.13
C GLY A 150 -8.19 17.25 -23.11
N TRP A 151 -6.89 17.05 -23.28
CA TRP A 151 -6.31 15.69 -23.24
C TRP A 151 -6.44 15.01 -21.86
N ALA A 152 -6.57 15.78 -20.78
CA ALA A 152 -6.60 15.29 -19.40
C ALA A 152 -7.96 14.69 -18.94
N TRP A 153 -9.05 14.82 -19.73
CA TRP A 153 -10.39 14.37 -19.32
C TRP A 153 -10.94 13.15 -20.08
N MET A 154 -10.11 12.47 -20.87
CA MET A 154 -10.53 11.31 -21.67
C MET A 154 -10.73 10.05 -20.81
N ARG A 155 -11.90 9.94 -20.18
CA ARG A 155 -12.36 8.73 -19.49
C ARG A 155 -13.46 7.98 -20.26
N VAL A 156 -14.07 8.64 -21.26
CA VAL A 156 -15.18 8.11 -22.08
C VAL A 156 -14.66 7.46 -23.37
N VAL A 157 -13.70 8.09 -24.03
CA VAL A 157 -13.03 7.60 -25.24
C VAL A 157 -11.66 7.07 -24.85
N ARG A 158 -11.45 5.76 -25.03
CA ARG A 158 -10.22 5.06 -24.61
C ARG A 158 -9.00 5.36 -25.50
N ARG A 159 -9.18 6.15 -26.56
CA ARG A 159 -8.18 6.49 -27.59
C ARG A 159 -8.35 7.94 -28.06
N TYR A 160 -7.25 8.67 -28.26
CA TYR A 160 -7.28 10.09 -28.63
C TYR A 160 -7.80 10.34 -30.04
N ASP A 161 -7.52 9.44 -30.98
CA ASP A 161 -7.99 9.59 -32.37
C ASP A 161 -9.53 9.52 -32.46
N ASP A 162 -10.17 8.76 -31.56
CA ASP A 162 -11.62 8.66 -31.49
C ASP A 162 -12.22 9.93 -30.86
N TYR A 163 -11.54 10.51 -29.86
CA TYR A 163 -11.89 11.82 -29.30
C TYR A 163 -11.87 12.92 -30.36
N ASP A 164 -10.82 12.98 -31.17
CA ASP A 164 -10.64 14.03 -32.18
C ASP A 164 -11.70 13.93 -33.29
N ARG A 165 -12.02 12.69 -33.71
CA ARG A 165 -13.10 12.44 -34.68
C ARG A 165 -14.46 12.86 -34.13
N LEU A 166 -14.82 12.43 -32.92
CA LEU A 166 -16.08 12.81 -32.26
C LEU A 166 -16.19 14.32 -32.08
N ARG A 167 -15.09 15.00 -31.76
CA ARG A 167 -15.07 16.46 -31.65
C ARG A 167 -15.40 17.13 -32.97
N GLU A 168 -14.89 16.61 -34.07
CA GLU A 168 -15.13 17.17 -35.40
C GLU A 168 -16.55 16.87 -35.89
N GLU A 169 -17.06 15.66 -35.64
CA GLU A 169 -18.47 15.30 -35.89
C GLU A 169 -19.43 16.24 -35.14
N LEU A 170 -19.18 16.48 -33.84
CA LEU A 170 -19.99 17.39 -33.02
C LEU A 170 -19.87 18.86 -33.47
N ARG A 171 -18.73 19.27 -34.03
CA ARG A 171 -18.58 20.62 -34.60
C ARG A 171 -19.42 20.77 -35.85
N VAL A 172 -19.33 19.81 -36.77
CA VAL A 172 -20.13 19.81 -37.99
C VAL A 172 -21.60 19.82 -37.63
N GLU A 173 -22.04 18.98 -36.69
CA GLU A 173 -23.44 18.91 -36.25
C GLU A 173 -23.92 20.22 -35.62
N ARG A 174 -23.12 20.83 -34.73
CA ARG A 174 -23.42 22.15 -34.15
C ARG A 174 -23.53 23.23 -35.23
N ASP A 175 -22.60 23.26 -36.17
CA ASP A 175 -22.57 24.28 -37.22
C ASP A 175 -23.78 24.10 -38.16
N SER A 176 -24.22 22.86 -38.44
CA SER A 176 -25.48 22.61 -39.15
C SER A 176 -26.73 23.01 -38.35
N ILE A 177 -26.75 22.82 -37.03
CA ILE A 177 -27.84 23.29 -36.15
C ILE A 177 -27.86 24.84 -36.09
N GLU A 178 -26.70 25.49 -36.16
CA GLU A 178 -26.56 26.94 -36.15
C GLU A 178 -27.01 27.56 -37.49
N VAL A 179 -26.74 26.89 -38.62
CA VAL A 179 -27.24 27.27 -39.96
C VAL A 179 -28.76 27.10 -40.07
N GLU A 180 -29.34 26.03 -39.49
CA GLU A 180 -30.80 25.85 -39.46
C GLU A 180 -31.53 26.83 -38.53
N ARG A 181 -30.81 27.45 -37.59
CA ARG A 181 -31.33 28.48 -36.67
C ARG A 181 -31.32 29.90 -37.23
N GLU A 182 -30.87 30.12 -38.47
CA GLU A 182 -30.95 31.42 -39.13
C GLU A 182 -32.12 31.47 -40.15
N PRO A 183 -33.39 31.68 -39.72
CA PRO A 183 -34.46 31.97 -40.65
C PRO A 183 -34.43 33.45 -41.05
N ALA A 184 -34.42 33.67 -42.37
CA ALA A 184 -34.96 34.81 -43.10
C ALA A 184 -35.35 36.07 -42.28
N GLY A 185 -34.53 37.12 -42.37
CA GLY A 185 -34.82 38.39 -41.69
C GLY A 185 -34.10 39.62 -42.27
N ARG A 186 -34.00 39.76 -43.60
CA ARG A 186 -33.73 41.06 -44.23
C ARG A 186 -34.70 41.29 -45.40
N VAL A 187 -35.91 41.76 -45.08
CA VAL A 187 -36.71 42.62 -45.95
C VAL A 187 -37.42 43.65 -45.07
N ALA A 188 -36.81 44.84 -44.98
CA ALA A 188 -37.41 46.16 -45.12
C ALA A 188 -36.30 47.20 -44.92
#